data_AF-A0A536HEQ0-F1
#
_entry.id   AF-A0A536HEQ0-F1
#
_cell.length_a   1.000
_cell.length_b   1.000
_cell.length_c   1.000
_cell.angle_alpha   90.00
_cell.angle_beta   90.00
_cell.angle_gamma   90.00
#
_symmetry.space_group_name_H-M   'P 1'
#
loop_
_entity.id
_entity.type
_entity.pdbx_description
1 polymer ?
#
loop_
_entity_poly.entity_id
_entity_poly.type
_entity_poly.pdbx_seq_one_letter_code
_entity_poly.pdbx_strand_id
1 'polypeptide(L)'
;MFDAADATKFDARGNVLNQIIVLNGRIAGTWKRTIKKDTVNITPSLFAPLNEAETRAFAASANSYGAFLNSSVIVTCEGNRPV
;
A
#
# COMPACT_ATOMS: atom_id res chain seq x y z
N MET A 1 13.26 -10.78 9.34
CA MET A 1 12.69 -12.04 9.87
C MET A 1 11.36 -11.66 10.50
N PHE A 2 10.26 -12.27 10.07
CA PHE A 2 8.93 -11.96 10.62
C PHE A 2 8.80 -12.56 12.03
N ASP A 3 8.21 -11.81 12.97
CA ASP A 3 7.91 -12.26 14.32
C ASP A 3 6.47 -12.83 14.37
N ALA A 4 6.27 -13.91 15.14
CA ALA A 4 4.98 -14.57 15.28
C ALA A 4 3.92 -13.68 15.94
N ALA A 5 4.32 -12.63 16.67
CA ALA A 5 3.40 -11.71 17.32
C ALA A 5 2.55 -10.86 16.34
N ASP A 6 2.98 -10.71 15.09
CA ASP A 6 2.26 -9.92 14.07
C ASP A 6 1.16 -10.72 13.35
N ALA A 7 0.95 -11.97 13.79
CA ALA A 7 0.08 -12.93 13.16
C ALA A 7 -1.43 -12.66 13.30
N THR A 8 -1.85 -11.53 13.85
CA THR A 8 -3.25 -11.12 13.94
C THR A 8 -3.61 -10.04 12.91
N LYS A 9 -2.63 -9.59 12.11
CA LYS A 9 -2.84 -8.60 11.05
C LYS A 9 -3.39 -9.22 9.76
N PHE A 10 -3.73 -10.53 9.74
CA PHE A 10 -4.25 -11.24 8.57
C PHE A 10 -5.71 -10.99 8.27
N ASP A 11 -6.01 -10.94 6.97
CA ASP A 11 -7.39 -11.01 6.50
C ASP A 11 -7.99 -12.39 6.86
N ALA A 12 -9.31 -12.51 6.74
CA ALA A 12 -10.06 -13.72 7.10
C ALA A 12 -9.64 -15.01 6.32
N ARG A 13 -8.67 -14.90 5.40
CA ARG A 13 -8.13 -15.99 4.58
C ARG A 13 -6.67 -16.32 4.88
N GLY A 14 -6.04 -15.66 5.86
CA GLY A 14 -4.65 -15.94 6.26
C GLY A 14 -3.58 -15.34 5.34
N ASN A 15 -3.90 -14.33 4.52
CA ASN A 15 -2.97 -13.73 3.57
C ASN A 15 -2.53 -12.29 3.98
N VAL A 16 -1.47 -12.14 4.79
CA VAL A 16 -0.91 -10.81 5.20
C VAL A 16 0.21 -10.36 4.32
N LEU A 17 0.98 -11.30 3.79
CA LEU A 17 2.29 -10.98 3.26
C LEU A 17 2.21 -10.22 1.92
N ASN A 18 1.04 -10.13 1.30
CA ASN A 18 0.89 -9.65 -0.07
C ASN A 18 0.51 -8.16 -0.19
N GLN A 19 0.36 -7.45 0.93
CA GLN A 19 -0.22 -6.10 0.96
C GLN A 19 0.53 -5.13 1.87
N ILE A 20 1.87 -5.23 1.89
CA ILE A 20 2.75 -4.32 2.63
C ILE A 20 3.33 -3.23 1.71
N ILE A 21 3.56 -2.05 2.27
CA ILE A 21 4.32 -0.96 1.64
C ILE A 21 5.69 -0.94 2.31
N VAL A 22 6.76 -1.08 1.52
CA VAL A 22 8.14 -0.98 2.01
C VAL A 22 8.79 0.26 1.41
N LEU A 23 9.29 1.14 2.26
CA LEU A 23 10.05 2.33 1.88
C LEU A 23 11.36 2.34 2.67
N ASN A 24 12.48 2.57 1.98
CA ASN A 24 13.81 2.63 2.60
C ASN A 24 14.13 1.39 3.48
N GLY A 25 13.70 0.21 3.05
CA GLY A 25 13.90 -1.05 3.78
C GLY A 25 13.04 -1.23 5.04
N ARG A 26 12.08 -0.33 5.28
CA ARG A 26 11.16 -0.37 6.42
C ARG A 26 9.72 -0.52 5.96
N ILE A 27 8.90 -1.22 6.73
CA ILE A 27 7.46 -1.31 6.46
C ILE A 27 6.83 0.03 6.84
N ALA A 28 6.36 0.76 5.84
CA ALA A 28 5.75 2.08 5.99
C ALA A 28 4.23 2.02 6.19
N GLY A 29 3.63 0.84 5.94
CA GLY A 29 2.21 0.62 6.11
C GLY A 29 1.73 -0.61 5.36
N THR A 30 0.42 -0.71 5.23
CA THR A 30 -0.25 -1.68 4.37
C THR A 30 -0.97 -0.96 3.24
N TRP A 31 -1.47 -1.71 2.27
CA TRP A 31 -2.31 -1.15 1.22
C TRP A 31 -3.45 -2.10 0.91
N LYS A 32 -4.50 -1.56 0.32
CA LYS A 32 -5.56 -2.33 -0.31
C LYS A 32 -5.66 -1.94 -1.76
N ARG A 33 -6.11 -2.87 -2.60
CA ARG A 33 -6.40 -2.61 -4.00
C ARG A 33 -7.79 -3.04 -4.41
N THR A 34 -8.38 -2.27 -5.30
CA THR A 34 -9.61 -2.61 -6.01
C THR A 34 -9.34 -2.49 -7.49
N ILE A 35 -9.36 -3.62 -8.18
CA ILE A 35 -9.21 -3.67 -9.65
C ILE A 35 -10.59 -3.43 -10.27
N LYS A 36 -10.67 -2.45 -11.15
CA LYS A 36 -11.81 -2.15 -12.01
C LYS A 36 -11.41 -2.43 -13.47
N LYS A 37 -12.32 -2.18 -14.41
CA LYS A 37 -12.13 -2.50 -15.83
C LYS A 37 -10.82 -1.93 -16.40
N ASP A 38 -10.60 -0.61 -16.23
CA ASP A 38 -9.44 0.09 -16.81
C ASP A 38 -8.58 0.81 -15.76
N THR A 39 -8.95 0.64 -14.48
CA THR A 39 -8.31 1.32 -13.36
C THR A 39 -8.03 0.37 -12.21
N VAL A 40 -6.94 0.61 -11.50
CA VAL A 40 -6.67 0.01 -10.20
C VAL A 40 -6.64 1.12 -9.15
N ASN A 41 -7.53 0.99 -8.17
CA ASN A 41 -7.59 1.90 -7.04
C ASN A 41 -6.69 1.33 -5.93
N ILE A 42 -5.72 2.11 -5.50
CA ILE A 42 -4.81 1.77 -4.40
C ILE A 42 -5.14 2.69 -3.22
N THR A 43 -5.43 2.07 -2.08
CA THR A 43 -5.66 2.79 -0.82
C THR A 43 -4.55 2.42 0.15
N PRO A 44 -3.55 3.30 0.35
CA PRO A 44 -2.51 3.08 1.34
C PRO A 44 -3.03 3.37 2.75
N SER A 45 -2.68 2.49 3.69
CA SER A 45 -2.86 2.69 5.14
C SER A 45 -1.48 2.84 5.76
N LEU A 46 -1.02 4.08 5.84
CA LEU A 46 0.33 4.43 6.27
C LEU A 46 0.41 4.55 7.80
N PHE A 47 1.53 4.10 8.38
CA PHE A 47 1.76 4.25 9.83
C PHE A 47 2.11 5.69 10.23
N ALA A 48 2.69 6.44 9.29
CA ALA A 48 3.00 7.85 9.44
C ALA A 48 2.85 8.56 8.08
N PRO A 49 2.61 9.89 8.05
CA PRO A 49 2.64 10.65 6.82
C PRO A 49 3.99 10.49 6.09
N LEU A 50 3.95 10.31 4.78
CA LEU A 50 5.14 10.27 3.95
C LEU A 50 5.69 11.68 3.72
N ASN A 51 7.01 11.82 3.72
CA ASN A 51 7.63 13.04 3.21
C ASN A 51 7.52 13.12 1.68
N GLU A 52 7.97 14.23 1.09
CA GLU A 52 7.85 14.46 -0.35
C GLU A 52 8.60 13.42 -1.20
N ALA A 53 9.80 13.01 -0.77
CA ALA A 53 10.59 12.00 -1.48
C ALA A 53 9.93 10.61 -1.41
N GLU A 54 9.45 10.23 -0.23
CA GLU A 54 8.70 9.00 0.00
C GLU A 54 7.40 8.97 -0.80
N THR A 55 6.70 10.10 -0.87
CA THR A 55 5.47 10.24 -1.67
C THR A 55 5.75 10.02 -3.15
N ARG A 56 6.84 10.60 -3.69
CA ARG A 56 7.26 10.34 -5.08
C ARG A 56 7.63 8.88 -5.32
N ALA A 57 8.38 8.27 -4.40
CA ALA A 57 8.77 6.87 -4.49
C ALA A 57 7.56 5.93 -4.46
N PHE A 58 6.59 6.22 -3.59
CA PHE A 58 5.32 5.51 -3.53
C PHE A 58 4.53 5.65 -4.84
N ALA A 59 4.38 6.87 -5.37
CA ALA A 59 3.67 7.11 -6.62
C ALA A 59 4.32 6.41 -7.83
N ALA A 60 5.66 6.42 -7.93
CA ALA A 60 6.39 5.71 -8.98
C ALA A 60 6.17 4.18 -8.91
N SER A 61 6.16 3.63 -7.69
CA SER A 61 5.88 2.21 -7.45
C SER A 61 4.44 1.86 -7.79
N ALA A 62 3.48 2.71 -7.41
CA ALA A 62 2.07 2.55 -7.73
C ALA A 62 1.84 2.53 -9.25
N ASN A 63 2.46 3.47 -9.99
CA ASN A 63 2.40 3.51 -11.45
C ASN A 63 2.99 2.26 -12.11
N SER A 64 4.13 1.76 -11.59
CA SER A 64 4.74 0.52 -12.09
C SER A 64 3.80 -0.68 -11.91
N TYR A 65 3.08 -0.73 -10.79
CA TYR A 65 2.06 -1.75 -10.54
C TYR A 65 0.87 -1.65 -11.52
N GLY A 66 0.41 -0.43 -11.81
CA GLY A 66 -0.61 -0.20 -12.83
C GLY A 66 -0.19 -0.66 -14.22
N ALA A 67 1.03 -0.31 -14.63
CA ALA A 67 1.61 -0.73 -15.91
C ALA A 67 1.67 -2.26 -16.03
N PHE A 68 2.08 -2.96 -14.96
CA PHE A 68 2.04 -4.43 -14.91
C PHE A 68 0.63 -4.99 -15.12
N LEU A 69 -0.40 -4.30 -14.62
CA LEU A 69 -1.81 -4.68 -14.79
C LEU A 69 -2.46 -4.12 -16.07
N ASN A 70 -1.71 -3.41 -16.93
CA ASN A 70 -2.26 -2.65 -18.06
C ASN A 70 -3.44 -1.74 -17.67
N SER A 71 -3.37 -1.13 -16.49
CA SER A 71 -4.45 -0.33 -15.90
C SER A 71 -3.95 1.03 -15.41
N SER A 72 -4.79 2.04 -15.48
CA SER A 72 -4.50 3.35 -14.88
C SER A 72 -4.58 3.27 -13.36
N VAL A 73 -3.73 4.02 -12.65
CA VAL A 73 -3.65 3.96 -11.18
C VAL A 73 -4.33 5.16 -10.57
N ILE A 74 -5.20 4.91 -9.59
CA ILE A 74 -5.81 5.94 -8.76
C ILE A 74 -5.39 5.67 -7.32
N VAL A 75 -4.67 6.61 -6.72
CA VAL A 75 -4.32 6.55 -5.30
C VAL A 75 -5.35 7.34 -4.51
N THR A 76 -6.03 6.69 -3.58
CA THR A 76 -6.97 7.35 -2.67
C THR A 76 -6.36 7.38 -1.29
N CYS A 77 -5.97 8.57 -0.82
CA CYS A 77 -5.52 8.75 0.56
C CYS A 77 -6.73 8.63 1.49
N GLU A 78 -6.78 7.60 2.34
CA GLU A 78 -7.65 7.66 3.51
C GLU A 78 -7.05 8.71 4.46
N GLY A 79 -7.72 9.85 4.59
CA GLY A 79 -7.25 10.99 5.37
C GLY A 79 -7.01 10.60 6.83
N ASN A 80 -5.76 10.71 7.28
CA ASN A 80 -5.42 10.63 8.69
C ASN A 80 -6.01 11.87 9.40
N ARG A 81 -7.04 11.66 10.22
CA ARG A 81 -7.53 12.66 11.16
C ARG A 81 -6.51 12.74 12.31
N PRO A 82 -5.90 13.90 12.59
CA PRO A 82 -5.04 14.01 13.75
C PRO A 82 -5.87 13.82 15.03
N VAL A 83 -5.34 13.02 15.96
CA VAL A 83 -5.73 13.05 17.38
C VAL A 83 -5.14 14.30 18.04
#